data_AF-A0A1Z9BFX8-F1
#
_entry.id   AF-A0A1Z9BFX8-F1
#
_cell.length_a   1.000
_cell.length_b   1.000
_cell.length_c   1.000
_cell.angle_alpha   90.00
_cell.angle_beta   90.00
_cell.angle_gamma   90.00
#
_symmetry.space_group_name_H-M   'P 1'
#
loop_
_entity.id
_entity.type
_entity.pdbx_description
1 polymer ?
#
loop_
_entity_poly.entity_id
_entity_poly.type
_entity_poly.pdbx_seq_one_letter_code
_entity_poly.pdbx_strand_id
1 'polypeptide(L)'
;MTMSASSQKSDTAVMLGMKMSNVQRWSDRVITALGQNPSSFTGPGTNTYLVGTGKARILLDTGDGRPEYLPVLSEALESAGGVAIQEIVLTHGHPDHIGGARSVSSEHGPVRISKRPYARFDEPFGLEINAIDDGDRIETEGATLKAIHAPGHAPDHLCFVLEEESALFTGDNVLGVGTTVIPPETGDLGQYMRSLDRLLEESPGALFPAHGPRIDDGPSKIREYIAHRLAREEQILQTLRDGHQKIEAMVSVIYAAYPKALHAAAGQSVASHLLKLETEGRVRRQEPDTNDPVTAQWILNA
;
A
#
# COMPACT_ATOMS: atom_id res chain seq x y z
N MET A 1 22.81 -33.14 -23.58
CA MET A 1 22.67 -31.77 -23.03
C MET A 1 21.27 -31.63 -22.49
N THR A 2 21.08 -32.00 -21.24
CA THR A 2 19.80 -31.96 -20.54
C THR A 2 19.70 -30.64 -19.79
N MET A 3 18.79 -29.76 -20.23
CA MET A 3 18.48 -28.54 -19.51
C MET A 3 17.80 -28.89 -18.20
N SER A 4 18.44 -28.51 -17.10
CA SER A 4 17.90 -28.55 -15.76
C SER A 4 16.82 -27.47 -15.66
N ALA A 5 15.57 -27.91 -15.45
CA ALA A 5 14.50 -27.05 -14.99
C ALA A 5 14.83 -26.63 -13.55
N SER A 6 15.24 -25.37 -13.35
CA SER A 6 15.32 -24.81 -12.01
C SER A 6 13.89 -24.56 -11.53
N SER A 7 13.45 -25.30 -10.53
CA SER A 7 12.23 -24.98 -9.79
C SER A 7 12.42 -23.60 -9.15
N GLN A 8 11.71 -22.58 -9.65
CA GLN A 8 11.53 -21.33 -8.92
C GLN A 8 10.80 -21.69 -7.63
N LYS A 9 11.53 -21.66 -6.51
CA LYS A 9 10.91 -21.59 -5.20
C LYS A 9 10.13 -20.28 -5.16
N SER A 10 8.83 -20.40 -4.96
CA SER A 10 7.95 -19.32 -4.58
C SER A 10 8.43 -18.77 -3.23
N ASP A 11 9.25 -17.71 -3.25
CA ASP A 11 9.59 -16.96 -2.04
C ASP A 11 8.37 -16.13 -1.63
N THR A 12 7.39 -16.80 -1.02
CA THR A 12 6.32 -16.14 -0.27
C THR A 12 6.89 -15.65 1.05
N ALA A 13 7.80 -14.67 0.98
CA ALA A 13 8.15 -13.89 2.15
C ALA A 13 6.87 -13.15 2.58
N VAL A 14 6.33 -13.56 3.73
CA VAL A 14 5.24 -12.86 4.42
C VAL A 14 5.84 -11.99 5.50
N MET A 15 5.27 -10.80 5.74
CA MET A 15 5.74 -9.93 6.83
C MET A 15 5.49 -10.51 8.22
N LEU A 16 4.66 -11.55 8.32
CA LEU A 16 4.30 -12.17 9.59
C LEU A 16 5.55 -12.69 10.33
N GLY A 17 5.79 -12.18 11.53
CA GLY A 17 6.94 -12.56 12.36
C GLY A 17 8.24 -11.81 12.04
N MET A 18 8.23 -10.91 11.05
CA MET A 18 9.34 -9.98 10.82
C MET A 18 9.51 -9.05 12.02
N LYS A 19 10.76 -8.69 12.33
CA LYS A 19 11.10 -7.66 13.31
C LYS A 19 11.82 -6.52 12.63
N MET A 20 11.49 -5.31 13.02
CA MET A 20 12.17 -4.08 12.62
C MET A 20 12.46 -3.25 13.87
N SER A 21 13.48 -2.39 13.79
CA SER A 21 13.76 -1.45 14.89
C SER A 21 12.66 -0.40 14.95
N ASN A 22 12.36 0.08 16.15
CA ASN A 22 11.34 1.12 16.37
C ASN A 22 11.69 2.42 15.65
N VAL A 23 12.96 2.82 15.67
CA VAL A 23 13.47 4.00 14.96
C VAL A 23 14.61 3.58 14.05
N GLN A 24 14.58 4.05 12.80
CA GLN A 24 15.66 3.85 11.83
C GLN A 24 15.88 5.10 11.00
N ARG A 25 17.14 5.39 10.65
CA ARG A 25 17.45 6.43 9.66
C ARG A 25 17.60 5.75 8.30
N TRP A 26 16.71 6.07 7.37
CA TRP A 26 16.73 5.50 6.02
C TRP A 26 17.48 6.40 5.03
N SER A 27 17.58 7.69 5.29
CA SER A 27 18.46 8.59 4.53
C SER A 27 18.87 9.81 5.38
N ASP A 28 19.58 10.76 4.78
CA ASP A 28 19.92 12.01 5.44
C ASP A 28 18.66 12.84 5.79
N ARG A 29 17.58 12.68 5.00
CA ARG A 29 16.29 13.38 5.18
C ARG A 29 15.21 12.55 5.86
N VAL A 30 15.34 11.23 5.89
CA VAL A 30 14.25 10.33 6.30
C VAL A 30 14.62 9.52 7.54
N ILE A 31 13.85 9.72 8.60
CA ILE A 31 13.86 8.89 9.81
C ILE A 31 12.50 8.21 9.91
N THR A 32 12.50 6.89 10.05
CA THR A 32 11.31 6.06 10.20
C THR A 32 11.02 5.81 11.67
N ALA A 33 9.76 5.94 12.07
CA ALA A 33 9.23 5.55 13.38
C ALA A 33 8.14 4.49 13.18
N LEU A 34 8.26 3.35 13.85
CA LEU A 34 7.36 2.21 13.67
C LEU A 34 6.11 2.37 14.55
N GLY A 35 4.92 2.27 13.95
CA GLY A 35 3.60 2.52 14.54
C GLY A 35 3.15 1.60 15.68
N GLN A 36 3.97 0.62 16.08
CA GLN A 36 3.70 -0.33 17.18
C GLN A 36 2.36 -1.10 17.04
N ASN A 37 1.91 -1.28 15.81
CA ASN A 37 0.64 -1.89 15.44
C ASN A 37 0.82 -3.15 14.58
N PRO A 38 1.56 -4.19 15.03
CA PRO A 38 1.84 -5.37 14.22
C PRO A 38 0.56 -6.19 13.95
N SER A 39 0.43 -6.67 12.72
CA SER A 39 -0.70 -7.51 12.29
C SER A 39 -0.36 -8.30 11.01
N SER A 40 -1.31 -9.09 10.52
CA SER A 40 -1.19 -9.75 9.21
C SER A 40 -1.16 -8.78 8.03
N PHE A 41 -1.67 -7.55 8.20
CA PHE A 41 -1.71 -6.52 7.15
C PHE A 41 -0.54 -5.55 7.26
N THR A 42 -0.23 -5.14 8.48
CA THR A 42 0.81 -4.13 8.79
C THR A 42 2.19 -4.73 9.06
N GLY A 43 2.30 -6.06 9.11
CA GLY A 43 3.56 -6.75 9.39
C GLY A 43 4.11 -6.38 10.79
N PRO A 44 5.35 -5.86 10.89
CA PRO A 44 5.89 -5.37 12.16
C PRO A 44 5.24 -4.06 12.65
N GLY A 45 4.52 -3.33 11.79
CA GLY A 45 3.86 -2.06 12.08
C GLY A 45 3.88 -1.11 10.87
N THR A 46 3.15 0.01 10.98
CA THR A 46 3.20 1.09 9.99
C THR A 46 4.50 1.87 10.13
N ASN A 47 5.27 1.99 9.04
CA ASN A 47 6.37 2.93 8.94
C ASN A 47 5.78 4.34 8.79
N THR A 48 5.97 5.18 9.80
CA THR A 48 5.76 6.62 9.69
C THR A 48 7.11 7.31 9.44
N TYR A 49 7.11 8.48 8.82
CA TYR A 49 8.34 9.12 8.38
C TYR A 49 8.46 10.56 8.84
N LEU A 50 9.55 10.88 9.52
CA LEU A 50 10.02 12.25 9.69
C LEU A 50 10.87 12.63 8.48
N VAL A 51 10.39 13.61 7.72
CA VAL A 51 11.01 14.05 6.45
C VAL A 51 11.49 15.49 6.57
N GLY A 52 12.76 15.72 6.20
CA GLY A 52 13.39 17.04 6.17
C GLY A 52 14.73 17.05 6.92
N THR A 53 15.45 18.17 6.81
CA THR A 53 16.74 18.38 7.49
C THR A 53 16.67 19.40 8.61
N GLY A 54 15.65 20.28 8.58
CA GLY A 54 15.51 21.38 9.53
C GLY A 54 14.97 21.00 10.91
N LYS A 55 14.68 22.05 11.68
CA LYS A 55 14.16 21.98 13.07
C LYS A 55 12.67 21.68 13.16
N ALA A 56 11.93 21.81 12.07
CA ALA A 56 10.55 21.36 11.94
C ALA A 56 10.48 20.46 10.70
N ARG A 57 9.81 19.31 10.80
CA ARG A 57 9.80 18.28 9.75
C ARG A 57 8.40 17.79 9.46
N ILE A 58 8.16 17.33 8.23
CA ILE A 58 6.90 16.68 7.88
C ILE A 58 6.85 15.32 8.57
N LEU A 59 5.71 14.98 9.17
CA LEU A 59 5.40 13.61 9.57
C LEU A 59 4.46 12.98 8.53
N LEU A 60 4.93 11.95 7.82
CA LEU A 60 4.14 11.19 6.87
C LEU A 60 3.55 9.94 7.55
N ASP A 61 2.22 9.82 7.54
CA ASP A 61 1.41 8.82 8.24
C ASP A 61 1.58 8.79 9.77
N THR A 62 0.64 8.17 10.49
CA THR A 62 0.53 8.31 11.95
C THR A 62 0.23 7.02 12.72
N GLY A 63 0.22 5.86 12.06
CA GLY A 63 -0.17 4.60 12.70
C GLY A 63 -1.66 4.52 13.00
N ASP A 64 -2.04 3.52 13.80
CA ASP A 64 -3.45 3.22 14.15
C ASP A 64 -3.96 3.93 15.42
N GLY A 65 -3.16 4.82 16.01
CA GLY A 65 -3.51 5.56 17.23
C GLY A 65 -3.19 4.83 18.53
N ARG A 66 -2.38 3.77 18.50
CA ARG A 66 -1.85 3.11 19.70
C ARG A 66 -1.01 4.07 20.56
N PRO A 67 -1.26 4.14 21.88
CA PRO A 67 -0.43 4.93 22.80
C PRO A 67 1.05 4.55 22.77
N GLU A 68 1.38 3.29 22.45
CA GLU A 68 2.75 2.78 22.36
C GLU A 68 3.58 3.44 21.25
N TYR A 69 2.93 4.05 20.24
CA TYR A 69 3.61 4.76 19.17
C TYR A 69 4.21 6.10 19.61
N LEU A 70 3.56 6.83 20.53
CA LEU A 70 3.97 8.20 20.90
C LEU A 70 5.39 8.25 21.52
N PRO A 71 5.80 7.30 22.39
CA PRO A 71 7.20 7.20 22.82
C PRO A 71 8.18 6.93 21.68
N VAL A 72 7.80 6.13 20.67
CA VAL A 72 8.65 5.83 19.51
C VAL A 72 8.79 7.04 18.59
N LEU A 73 7.71 7.78 18.37
CA LEU A 73 7.75 9.04 17.65
C LEU A 73 8.63 10.07 18.37
N SER A 74 8.50 10.17 19.70
CA SER A 74 9.36 11.03 20.53
C SER A 74 10.84 10.66 20.41
N GLU A 75 11.18 9.37 20.45
CA GLU A 75 12.54 8.87 20.21
C GLU A 75 13.06 9.28 18.82
N ALA A 76 12.22 9.19 17.79
CA ALA A 76 12.58 9.58 16.43
C ALA A 76 12.84 11.10 16.33
N LEU A 77 12.00 11.94 16.93
CA LEU A 77 12.17 13.40 16.98
C LEU A 77 13.46 13.80 17.72
N GLU A 78 13.78 13.13 18.83
CA GLU A 78 15.02 13.34 19.59
C GLU A 78 16.26 12.90 18.80
N SER A 79 16.19 11.75 18.11
CA SER A 79 17.27 11.27 17.24
C SER A 79 17.57 12.21 16.05
N ALA A 80 16.60 13.07 15.71
CA ALA A 80 16.74 14.13 14.72
C ALA A 80 17.30 15.44 15.28
N GLY A 81 17.60 15.51 16.58
CA GLY A 81 18.10 16.70 17.28
C GLY A 81 17.01 17.51 18.00
N GLY A 82 15.94 16.86 18.45
CA GLY A 82 14.83 17.51 19.16
C GLY A 82 13.99 18.41 18.24
N VAL A 83 13.61 17.87 17.08
CA VAL A 83 12.85 18.62 16.06
C VAL A 83 11.36 18.65 16.37
N ALA A 84 10.66 19.65 15.85
CA ALA A 84 9.21 19.75 15.88
C ALA A 84 8.56 19.09 14.64
N ILE A 85 7.26 18.83 14.72
CA ILE A 85 6.44 18.43 13.57
C ILE A 85 5.93 19.72 12.90
N GLN A 86 6.20 19.89 11.61
CA GLN A 86 5.70 21.01 10.80
C GLN A 86 4.23 20.80 10.44
N GLU A 87 3.93 19.63 9.86
CA GLU A 87 2.58 19.19 9.51
C GLU A 87 2.55 17.67 9.42
N ILE A 88 1.34 17.11 9.52
CA ILE A 88 1.06 15.71 9.25
C ILE A 88 0.58 15.61 7.81
N VAL A 89 1.21 14.73 7.02
CA VAL A 89 0.74 14.37 5.69
C VAL A 89 0.30 12.91 5.73
N LEU A 90 -0.85 12.60 5.13
CA LEU A 90 -1.37 11.24 5.11
C LEU A 90 -1.41 10.70 3.69
N THR A 91 -0.97 9.46 3.51
CA THR A 91 -1.05 8.74 2.24
C THR A 91 -2.49 8.42 1.87
N HIS A 92 -3.29 7.93 2.83
CA HIS A 92 -4.71 7.62 2.63
C HIS A 92 -5.44 7.44 3.96
N GLY A 93 -6.76 7.23 3.90
CA GLY A 93 -7.64 7.18 5.06
C GLY A 93 -7.81 5.81 5.74
N HIS A 94 -6.97 4.81 5.45
CA HIS A 94 -7.05 3.56 6.21
C HIS A 94 -6.59 3.74 7.67
N PRO A 95 -7.22 3.03 8.62
CA PRO A 95 -7.05 3.32 10.05
C PRO A 95 -5.62 3.31 10.56
N ASP A 96 -4.76 2.47 10.02
CA ASP A 96 -3.35 2.34 10.40
C ASP A 96 -2.44 3.43 9.80
N HIS A 97 -2.99 4.37 9.04
CA HIS A 97 -2.29 5.56 8.55
C HIS A 97 -2.84 6.84 9.17
N ILE A 98 -4.16 6.99 9.19
CA ILE A 98 -4.86 8.19 9.71
C ILE A 98 -5.13 8.14 11.21
N GLY A 99 -5.16 6.94 11.82
CA GLY A 99 -5.71 6.72 13.15
C GLY A 99 -4.99 7.48 14.26
N GLY A 100 -3.68 7.65 14.14
CA GLY A 100 -2.89 8.42 15.10
C GLY A 100 -2.89 9.93 14.91
N ALA A 101 -3.52 10.46 13.85
CA ALA A 101 -3.36 11.87 13.49
C ALA A 101 -3.85 12.84 14.58
N ARG A 102 -4.98 12.50 15.25
CA ARG A 102 -5.52 13.30 16.35
C ARG A 102 -4.61 13.28 17.58
N SER A 103 -4.10 12.11 17.98
CA SER A 103 -3.24 11.98 19.15
C SER A 103 -1.92 12.69 18.94
N VAL A 104 -1.29 12.49 17.78
CA VAL A 104 -0.03 13.17 17.42
C VAL A 104 -0.21 14.68 17.39
N SER A 105 -1.27 15.18 16.73
CA SER A 105 -1.55 16.62 16.65
C SER A 105 -1.89 17.22 18.03
N SER A 106 -2.51 16.46 18.92
CA SER A 106 -2.79 16.95 20.28
C SER A 106 -1.54 17.01 21.16
N GLU A 107 -0.62 16.06 21.04
CA GLU A 107 0.59 15.97 21.87
C GLU A 107 1.68 16.95 21.45
N HIS A 108 1.88 17.14 20.14
CA HIS A 108 2.95 17.97 19.60
C HIS A 108 2.51 19.41 19.25
N GLY A 109 1.28 19.77 19.64
CA GLY A 109 0.63 21.04 19.31
C GLY A 109 -0.20 20.94 18.03
N PRO A 110 -1.35 21.64 17.93
CA PRO A 110 -2.22 21.54 16.77
C PRO A 110 -1.47 21.85 15.47
N VAL A 111 -1.21 20.81 14.69
CA VAL A 111 -0.56 20.90 13.39
C VAL A 111 -1.58 20.65 12.28
N ARG A 112 -1.31 21.23 11.11
CA ARG A 112 -2.06 20.98 9.89
C ARG A 112 -2.00 19.48 9.55
N ILE A 113 -3.15 18.92 9.15
CA ILE A 113 -3.27 17.54 8.64
C ILE A 113 -3.64 17.62 7.17
N SER A 114 -2.70 17.26 6.30
CA SER A 114 -2.84 17.33 4.84
C SER A 114 -3.11 15.94 4.27
N LYS A 115 -4.19 15.79 3.48
CA LYS A 115 -4.63 14.52 2.89
C LYS A 115 -5.50 14.76 1.65
N ARG A 116 -5.57 13.79 0.72
CA ARG A 116 -6.62 13.75 -0.31
C ARG A 116 -7.99 13.42 0.32
N PRO A 117 -9.00 14.31 0.24
CA PRO A 117 -10.27 14.06 0.91
C PRO A 117 -11.04 12.89 0.32
N TYR A 118 -11.61 12.06 1.19
CA TYR A 118 -12.58 11.03 0.85
C TYR A 118 -13.48 10.76 2.05
N ALA A 119 -14.69 11.33 2.00
CA ALA A 119 -15.61 11.43 3.14
C ALA A 119 -15.81 10.11 3.89
N ARG A 120 -15.97 8.99 3.16
CA ARG A 120 -16.16 7.66 3.75
C ARG A 120 -15.03 7.27 4.71
N PHE A 121 -13.79 7.67 4.43
CA PHE A 121 -12.65 7.39 5.30
C PHE A 121 -12.38 8.51 6.31
N ASP A 122 -12.75 9.75 6.01
CA ASP A 122 -12.44 10.91 6.85
C ASP A 122 -13.44 11.11 7.99
N GLU A 123 -14.74 10.93 7.72
CA GLU A 123 -15.83 11.16 8.67
C GLU A 123 -15.67 10.41 10.00
N PRO A 124 -15.24 9.12 10.03
CA PRO A 124 -15.03 8.40 11.28
C PRO A 124 -14.01 9.05 12.23
N PHE A 125 -13.05 9.80 11.69
CA PHE A 125 -11.99 10.44 12.49
C PHE A 125 -12.30 11.89 12.86
N GLY A 126 -13.24 12.54 12.15
CA GLY A 126 -13.68 13.91 12.44
C GLY A 126 -12.53 14.94 12.45
N LEU A 127 -11.57 14.78 11.55
CA LEU A 127 -10.39 15.64 11.41
C LEU A 127 -10.69 16.83 10.50
N GLU A 128 -10.06 17.98 10.77
CA GLU A 128 -10.01 19.09 9.83
C GLU A 128 -8.90 18.80 8.80
N ILE A 129 -9.30 18.36 7.61
CA ILE A 129 -8.38 17.98 6.54
C ILE A 129 -8.06 19.20 5.66
N ASN A 130 -6.77 19.54 5.59
CA ASN A 130 -6.24 20.38 4.52
C ASN A 130 -6.14 19.53 3.25
N ALA A 131 -6.96 19.85 2.25
CA ALA A 131 -7.01 19.07 1.02
C ALA A 131 -5.71 19.23 0.22
N ILE A 132 -5.16 18.09 -0.20
CA ILE A 132 -4.09 18.00 -1.21
C ILE A 132 -4.51 17.02 -2.31
N ASP A 133 -4.01 17.23 -3.52
CA ASP A 133 -4.30 16.43 -4.70
C ASP A 133 -3.02 16.12 -5.51
N ASP A 134 -3.21 15.43 -6.62
CA ASP A 134 -2.18 15.10 -7.59
C ASP A 134 -1.35 16.32 -8.01
N GLY A 135 -0.03 16.20 -7.91
CA GLY A 135 0.91 17.22 -8.32
C GLY A 135 1.18 18.32 -7.29
N ASP A 136 0.42 18.39 -6.20
CA ASP A 136 0.69 19.31 -5.10
C ASP A 136 2.07 19.04 -4.48
N ARG A 137 2.70 20.10 -3.98
CA ARG A 137 4.00 20.04 -3.31
C ARG A 137 3.90 20.49 -1.87
N ILE A 138 4.43 19.67 -0.98
CA ILE A 138 4.57 19.97 0.44
C ILE A 138 6.06 20.15 0.72
N GLU A 139 6.45 21.36 1.10
CA GLU A 139 7.84 21.75 1.31
C GLU A 139 8.17 21.84 2.79
N THR A 140 9.37 21.40 3.15
CA THR A 140 10.00 21.65 4.44
C THR A 140 11.49 21.92 4.24
N GLU A 141 12.20 22.33 5.28
CA GLU A 141 13.63 22.62 5.13
C GLU A 141 14.39 21.38 4.66
N GLY A 142 14.95 21.47 3.45
CA GLY A 142 15.77 20.43 2.83
C GLY A 142 14.99 19.27 2.19
N ALA A 143 13.66 19.33 2.10
CA ALA A 143 12.87 18.29 1.45
C ALA A 143 11.58 18.82 0.79
N THR A 144 11.25 18.24 -0.36
CA THR A 144 10.03 18.51 -1.13
C THR A 144 9.30 17.21 -1.44
N LEU A 145 8.05 17.10 -0.96
CA LEU A 145 7.16 15.98 -1.26
C LEU A 145 6.18 16.37 -2.37
N LYS A 146 6.34 15.80 -3.57
CA LYS A 146 5.37 15.91 -4.66
C LYS A 146 4.35 14.77 -4.55
N ALA A 147 3.07 15.11 -4.41
CA ALA A 147 1.97 14.16 -4.35
C ALA A 147 1.69 13.52 -5.72
N ILE A 148 1.50 12.19 -5.73
CA ILE A 148 1.09 11.40 -6.89
C ILE A 148 -0.18 10.64 -6.50
N HIS A 149 -1.32 11.01 -7.09
CA HIS A 149 -2.55 10.25 -6.94
C HIS A 149 -2.40 8.88 -7.60
N ALA A 150 -2.41 7.86 -6.75
CA ALA A 150 -2.13 6.47 -7.10
C ALA A 150 -3.28 5.57 -6.60
N PRO A 151 -4.51 5.76 -7.10
CA PRO A 151 -5.67 5.00 -6.62
C PRO A 151 -5.56 3.52 -6.98
N GLY A 152 -6.38 2.72 -6.32
CA GLY A 152 -6.52 1.30 -6.61
C GLY A 152 -6.52 0.46 -5.34
N HIS A 153 -5.57 0.66 -4.43
CA HIS A 153 -5.67 0.14 -3.06
C HIS A 153 -6.78 0.87 -2.28
N ALA A 154 -6.78 2.20 -2.39
CA ALA A 154 -7.77 3.10 -1.82
C ALA A 154 -8.06 4.25 -2.81
N PRO A 155 -9.28 4.83 -2.82
CA PRO A 155 -9.64 5.90 -3.76
C PRO A 155 -8.84 7.20 -3.56
N ASP A 156 -8.45 7.47 -2.32
CA ASP A 156 -7.74 8.68 -1.88
C ASP A 156 -6.22 8.50 -1.79
N HIS A 157 -5.68 7.39 -2.29
CA HIS A 157 -4.27 7.05 -2.09
C HIS A 157 -3.33 8.01 -2.82
N LEU A 158 -2.45 8.64 -2.05
CA LEU A 158 -1.31 9.41 -2.52
C LEU A 158 -0.01 8.67 -2.21
N CYS A 159 0.85 8.55 -3.22
CA CYS A 159 2.28 8.34 -3.03
C CYS A 159 2.99 9.70 -3.05
N PHE A 160 4.19 9.78 -2.50
CA PHE A 160 4.96 11.03 -2.47
C PHE A 160 6.37 10.82 -3.00
N VAL A 161 6.74 11.59 -4.03
CA VAL A 161 8.14 11.66 -4.50
C VAL A 161 8.89 12.64 -3.59
N LEU A 162 9.98 12.16 -2.98
CA LEU A 162 10.99 13.01 -2.36
C LEU A 162 11.95 13.49 -3.43
N GLU A 163 11.74 14.71 -3.94
CA GLU A 163 12.42 15.21 -5.13
C GLU A 163 13.97 15.21 -4.97
N GLU A 164 14.47 15.56 -3.78
CA GLU A 164 15.91 15.67 -3.51
C GLU A 164 16.66 14.32 -3.50
N GLU A 165 15.96 13.21 -3.28
CA GLU A 165 16.56 11.87 -3.22
C GLU A 165 16.08 10.96 -4.36
N SER A 166 15.18 11.47 -5.21
CA SER A 166 14.48 10.66 -6.22
C SER A 166 13.91 9.38 -5.62
N ALA A 167 13.41 9.46 -4.38
CA ALA A 167 12.83 8.34 -3.64
C ALA A 167 11.30 8.47 -3.61
N LEU A 168 10.60 7.35 -3.44
CA LEU A 168 9.14 7.32 -3.44
C LEU A 168 8.60 6.72 -2.14
N PHE A 169 7.83 7.50 -1.40
CA PHE A 169 6.97 6.98 -0.35
C PHE A 169 5.76 6.33 -0.99
N THR A 170 5.69 5.01 -0.92
CA THR A 170 4.68 4.22 -1.66
C THR A 170 3.41 3.98 -0.87
N GLY A 171 3.36 4.31 0.42
CA GLY A 171 2.26 3.90 1.29
C GLY A 171 1.96 2.41 1.11
N ASP A 172 0.68 2.10 0.96
CA ASP A 172 0.18 0.75 0.64
C ASP A 172 0.13 0.38 -0.85
N ASN A 173 0.66 1.20 -1.76
CA ASN A 173 0.72 0.80 -3.18
C ASN A 173 1.77 -0.31 -3.42
N VAL A 174 2.98 -0.13 -2.89
CA VAL A 174 4.09 -1.10 -2.95
C VAL A 174 4.64 -1.28 -1.54
N LEU A 175 4.80 -2.53 -1.11
CA LEU A 175 5.20 -2.91 0.23
C LEU A 175 6.64 -3.46 0.22
N GLY A 176 7.32 -3.40 1.36
CA GLY A 176 8.70 -3.90 1.50
C GLY A 176 8.83 -5.41 1.28
N VAL A 177 7.79 -6.16 1.60
CA VAL A 177 7.70 -7.62 1.48
C VAL A 177 6.29 -8.03 1.09
N GLY A 178 6.16 -9.05 0.25
CA GLY A 178 4.85 -9.54 -0.19
C GLY A 178 4.18 -8.59 -1.19
N THR A 179 2.85 -8.52 -1.14
CA THR A 179 2.03 -7.71 -2.07
C THR A 179 0.90 -7.01 -1.32
N THR A 180 0.43 -5.87 -1.83
CA THR A 180 -0.73 -5.17 -1.25
C THR A 180 -2.06 -5.87 -1.55
N VAL A 181 -3.09 -5.57 -0.76
CA VAL A 181 -4.46 -6.00 -1.00
C VAL A 181 -5.18 -4.96 -1.86
N ILE A 182 -5.97 -5.41 -2.83
CA ILE A 182 -6.87 -4.54 -3.60
C ILE A 182 -8.30 -4.92 -3.22
N PRO A 183 -8.90 -4.26 -2.22
CA PRO A 183 -10.21 -4.65 -1.70
C PRO A 183 -11.27 -4.41 -2.78
N PRO A 184 -12.08 -5.40 -3.18
CA PRO A 184 -13.10 -5.22 -4.24
C PRO A 184 -14.14 -4.14 -3.94
N GLU A 185 -14.34 -3.79 -2.67
CA GLU A 185 -15.37 -2.83 -2.24
C GLU A 185 -14.96 -1.37 -2.43
N THR A 186 -13.70 -1.05 -2.13
CA THR A 186 -13.17 0.33 -2.13
C THR A 186 -12.01 0.51 -3.10
N GLY A 187 -11.41 -0.58 -3.56
CA GLY A 187 -10.29 -0.61 -4.48
C GLY A 187 -10.68 -1.04 -5.89
N ASP A 188 -9.74 -0.85 -6.81
CA ASP A 188 -9.89 -1.13 -8.23
C ASP A 188 -8.54 -1.58 -8.79
N LEU A 189 -8.45 -2.84 -9.23
CA LEU A 189 -7.19 -3.38 -9.73
C LEU A 189 -6.77 -2.74 -11.06
N GLY A 190 -7.71 -2.31 -11.90
CA GLY A 190 -7.39 -1.61 -13.14
C GLY A 190 -6.75 -0.24 -12.86
N GLN A 191 -7.29 0.51 -11.89
CA GLN A 191 -6.69 1.75 -11.39
C GLN A 191 -5.33 1.48 -10.77
N TYR A 192 -5.22 0.45 -9.94
CA TYR A 192 -3.96 0.06 -9.30
C TYR A 192 -2.85 -0.22 -10.31
N MET A 193 -3.14 -0.97 -11.38
CA MET A 193 -2.15 -1.26 -12.43
C MET A 193 -1.68 0.02 -13.14
N ARG A 194 -2.60 0.94 -13.46
CA ARG A 194 -2.24 2.26 -14.03
C ARG A 194 -1.42 3.10 -13.04
N SER A 195 -1.72 3.01 -11.76
CA SER A 195 -0.94 3.66 -10.71
C SER A 195 0.48 3.09 -10.66
N LEU A 196 0.67 1.77 -10.72
CA LEU A 196 2.00 1.17 -10.78
C LEU A 196 2.80 1.62 -12.02
N ASP A 197 2.17 1.67 -13.19
CA ASP A 197 2.82 2.18 -14.41
C ASP A 197 3.26 3.64 -14.24
N ARG A 198 2.38 4.49 -13.71
CA ARG A 198 2.69 5.90 -13.42
C ARG A 198 3.82 6.06 -12.40
N LEU A 199 3.82 5.27 -11.32
CA LEU A 199 4.90 5.29 -10.32
C LEU A 199 6.23 4.82 -10.92
N LEU A 200 6.21 3.93 -11.91
CA LEU A 200 7.41 3.50 -12.63
C LEU A 200 7.97 4.61 -13.53
N GLU A 201 7.10 5.44 -14.13
CA GLU A 201 7.48 6.59 -14.95
C GLU A 201 8.23 7.68 -14.15
N GLU A 202 7.88 7.87 -12.87
CA GLU A 202 8.62 8.76 -11.96
C GLU A 202 10.06 8.24 -11.68
N SER A 203 10.41 7.03 -12.14
CA SER A 203 11.75 6.44 -12.08
C SER A 203 12.41 6.50 -10.68
N PRO A 204 11.72 6.06 -9.62
CA PRO A 204 12.21 6.22 -8.25
C PRO A 204 13.43 5.34 -8.02
N GLY A 205 14.49 5.88 -7.42
CA GLY A 205 15.67 5.12 -7.00
C GLY A 205 15.31 4.11 -5.92
N ALA A 206 14.90 4.61 -4.75
CA ALA A 206 14.47 3.79 -3.61
C ALA A 206 12.97 3.96 -3.32
N LEU A 207 12.36 2.94 -2.70
CA LEU A 207 10.98 3.00 -2.20
C LEU A 207 10.95 2.93 -0.68
N PHE A 208 10.09 3.75 -0.08
CA PHE A 208 9.80 3.83 1.35
C PHE A 208 8.35 3.38 1.59
N PRO A 209 8.10 2.09 1.82
CA PRO A 209 6.77 1.53 1.92
C PRO A 209 6.14 1.74 3.30
N ALA A 210 4.82 1.85 3.40
CA ALA A 210 4.18 1.93 4.71
C ALA A 210 4.40 0.68 5.57
N HIS A 211 4.70 -0.47 4.96
CA HIS A 211 4.99 -1.70 5.70
C HIS A 211 6.22 -2.41 5.16
N GLY A 212 7.00 -2.98 6.08
CA GLY A 212 8.21 -3.73 5.76
C GLY A 212 9.44 -2.84 5.51
N PRO A 213 10.56 -3.42 5.07
CA PRO A 213 11.82 -2.71 4.90
C PRO A 213 11.81 -1.76 3.71
N ARG A 214 12.71 -0.78 3.74
CA ARG A 214 13.14 0.02 2.58
C ARG A 214 13.53 -0.88 1.40
N ILE A 215 13.24 -0.44 0.18
CA ILE A 215 13.63 -1.10 -1.07
C ILE A 215 14.61 -0.21 -1.82
N ASP A 216 15.79 -0.72 -2.15
CA ASP A 216 16.84 0.06 -2.82
C ASP A 216 16.73 0.11 -4.35
N ASP A 217 16.07 -0.87 -4.96
CA ASP A 217 15.83 -0.93 -6.41
C ASP A 217 14.32 -0.80 -6.67
N GLY A 218 13.85 0.45 -6.65
CA GLY A 218 12.44 0.78 -6.84
C GLY A 218 11.86 0.32 -8.18
N PRO A 219 12.51 0.57 -9.33
CA PRO A 219 11.95 0.20 -10.63
C PRO A 219 11.85 -1.31 -10.80
N SER A 220 12.80 -2.07 -10.25
CA SER A 220 12.73 -3.53 -10.25
C SER A 220 11.56 -4.04 -9.41
N LYS A 221 11.36 -3.49 -8.19
CA LYS A 221 10.25 -3.90 -7.32
C LYS A 221 8.87 -3.55 -7.89
N ILE A 222 8.71 -2.38 -8.51
CA ILE A 222 7.44 -2.03 -9.18
C ILE A 222 7.16 -2.97 -10.36
N ARG A 223 8.18 -3.29 -11.18
CA ARG A 223 8.04 -4.28 -12.27
C ARG A 223 7.70 -5.68 -11.77
N GLU A 224 8.28 -6.11 -10.64
CA GLU A 224 7.92 -7.36 -9.97
C GLU A 224 6.44 -7.39 -9.60
N TYR A 225 5.92 -6.29 -9.04
CA TYR A 225 4.50 -6.14 -8.70
C TYR A 225 3.59 -6.23 -9.93
N ILE A 226 3.92 -5.51 -11.00
CA ILE A 226 3.18 -5.56 -12.28
C ILE A 226 3.16 -6.99 -12.82
N ALA A 227 4.34 -7.63 -12.91
CA ALA A 227 4.46 -9.00 -13.41
C ALA A 227 3.67 -10.00 -12.56
N HIS A 228 3.68 -9.84 -11.24
CA HIS A 228 2.91 -10.69 -10.32
C HIS A 228 1.40 -10.62 -10.61
N ARG A 229 0.85 -9.42 -10.82
CA ARG A 229 -0.58 -9.24 -11.13
C ARG A 229 -0.94 -9.82 -12.49
N LEU A 230 -0.13 -9.57 -13.51
CA LEU A 230 -0.36 -10.13 -14.85
C LEU A 230 -0.30 -11.66 -14.86
N ALA A 231 0.64 -12.25 -14.11
CA ALA A 231 0.72 -13.71 -13.96
C ALA A 231 -0.53 -14.28 -13.28
N ARG A 232 -1.04 -13.61 -12.23
CA ARG A 232 -2.28 -14.02 -11.54
C ARG A 232 -3.49 -13.92 -12.46
N GLU A 233 -3.57 -12.87 -13.27
CA GLU A 233 -4.63 -12.68 -14.24
C GLU A 233 -4.67 -13.83 -15.27
N GLU A 234 -3.51 -14.20 -15.83
CA GLU A 234 -3.44 -15.31 -16.78
C GLU A 234 -3.85 -16.64 -16.15
N GLN A 235 -3.47 -16.89 -14.89
CA GLN A 235 -3.93 -18.08 -14.14
C GLN A 235 -5.46 -18.11 -13.99
N ILE A 236 -6.10 -16.96 -13.74
CA ILE A 236 -7.56 -16.87 -13.63
C ILE A 236 -8.23 -17.13 -14.97
N LEU A 237 -7.72 -16.53 -16.05
CA LEU A 237 -8.24 -16.78 -17.39
C LEU A 237 -8.06 -18.24 -17.81
N GLN A 238 -6.95 -18.86 -17.44
CA GLN A 238 -6.74 -20.27 -17.71
C GLN A 238 -7.74 -21.16 -16.96
N THR A 239 -7.99 -20.89 -15.67
CA THR A 239 -9.00 -21.67 -14.92
C THR A 239 -10.41 -21.51 -15.51
N LEU A 240 -10.75 -20.34 -16.05
CA LEU A 240 -11.99 -20.13 -16.80
C LEU A 240 -12.05 -20.95 -18.10
N ARG A 241 -10.96 -21.03 -18.87
CA ARG A 241 -10.85 -21.87 -20.08
C ARG A 241 -11.03 -23.36 -19.75
N ASP A 242 -10.56 -23.77 -18.58
CA ASP A 242 -10.70 -25.13 -18.06
C ASP A 242 -12.10 -25.41 -17.46
N GLY A 243 -13.00 -24.42 -17.48
CA GLY A 243 -14.40 -24.57 -17.06
C GLY A 243 -14.67 -24.26 -15.58
N HIS A 244 -13.71 -23.73 -14.84
CA HIS A 244 -13.90 -23.31 -13.44
C HIS A 244 -14.58 -21.94 -13.39
N GLN A 245 -15.91 -21.92 -13.22
CA GLN A 245 -16.69 -20.68 -13.26
C GLN A 245 -16.90 -20.01 -11.89
N LYS A 246 -16.54 -20.68 -10.78
CA LYS A 246 -16.70 -20.14 -9.41
C LYS A 246 -15.34 -19.81 -8.81
N ILE A 247 -15.26 -18.70 -8.09
CA ILE A 247 -14.02 -18.26 -7.43
C ILE A 247 -13.48 -19.32 -6.47
N GLU A 248 -14.32 -20.03 -5.73
CA GLU A 248 -13.88 -21.14 -4.86
C GLU A 248 -13.11 -22.23 -5.64
N ALA A 249 -13.57 -22.57 -6.84
CA ALA A 249 -12.92 -23.54 -7.70
C ALA A 249 -11.60 -22.99 -8.26
N MET A 250 -11.59 -21.74 -8.71
CA MET A 250 -10.36 -21.06 -9.17
C MET A 250 -9.32 -21.00 -8.04
N VAL A 251 -9.72 -20.60 -6.84
CA VAL A 251 -8.82 -20.52 -5.68
C VAL A 251 -8.22 -21.88 -5.35
N SER A 252 -9.03 -22.95 -5.40
CA SER A 252 -8.57 -24.31 -5.14
C SER A 252 -7.51 -24.79 -6.14
N VAL A 253 -7.52 -24.28 -7.37
CA VAL A 253 -6.50 -24.58 -8.38
C VAL A 253 -5.29 -23.67 -8.22
N ILE A 254 -5.48 -22.35 -8.22
CA ILE A 254 -4.37 -21.40 -8.31
C ILE A 254 -3.61 -21.30 -6.98
N TYR A 255 -4.27 -21.52 -5.85
CA TYR A 255 -3.68 -21.44 -4.52
C TYR A 255 -3.52 -22.82 -3.86
N ALA A 256 -3.50 -23.91 -4.63
CA ALA A 256 -3.41 -25.29 -4.10
C ALA A 256 -2.23 -25.53 -3.14
N ALA A 257 -1.12 -24.80 -3.34
CA ALA A 257 0.08 -24.90 -2.49
C ALA A 257 0.03 -24.05 -1.22
N TYR A 258 -1.00 -23.22 -1.03
CA TYR A 258 -1.14 -22.32 0.11
C TYR A 258 -2.05 -22.92 1.20
N PRO A 259 -1.88 -22.53 2.48
CA PRO A 259 -2.77 -22.94 3.55
C PRO A 259 -4.23 -22.52 3.28
N LYS A 260 -5.18 -23.43 3.55
CA LYS A 260 -6.63 -23.14 3.40
C LYS A 260 -7.10 -21.90 4.16
N ALA A 261 -6.44 -21.55 5.27
CA ALA A 261 -6.72 -20.34 6.03
C ALA A 261 -6.57 -19.05 5.21
N LEU A 262 -5.78 -19.06 4.13
CA LEU A 262 -5.58 -17.91 3.23
C LEU A 262 -6.55 -17.88 2.05
N HIS A 263 -7.37 -18.92 1.86
CA HIS A 263 -8.22 -19.03 0.67
C HIS A 263 -9.30 -17.93 0.60
N ALA A 264 -9.79 -17.45 1.75
CA ALA A 264 -10.75 -16.35 1.77
C ALA A 264 -10.13 -15.06 1.21
N ALA A 265 -8.91 -14.71 1.64
CA ALA A 265 -8.17 -13.57 1.12
C ALA A 265 -7.80 -13.76 -0.37
N ALA A 266 -7.41 -14.97 -0.75
CA ALA A 266 -7.17 -15.35 -2.14
C ALA A 266 -8.42 -15.16 -3.01
N GLY A 267 -9.61 -15.49 -2.50
CA GLY A 267 -10.88 -15.27 -3.19
C GLY A 267 -11.16 -13.80 -3.46
N GLN A 268 -10.87 -12.92 -2.50
CA GLN A 268 -10.96 -11.46 -2.71
C GLN A 268 -10.00 -10.98 -3.80
N SER A 269 -8.77 -11.50 -3.83
CA SER A 269 -7.83 -11.20 -4.91
C SER A 269 -8.35 -11.65 -6.27
N VAL A 270 -8.90 -12.86 -6.38
CA VAL A 270 -9.50 -13.37 -7.63
C VAL A 270 -10.70 -12.51 -8.05
N ALA A 271 -11.57 -12.12 -7.11
CA ALA A 271 -12.70 -11.22 -7.38
C ALA A 271 -12.23 -9.88 -7.97
N SER A 272 -11.20 -9.27 -7.39
CA SER A 272 -10.60 -8.02 -7.88
C SER A 272 -10.08 -8.13 -9.33
N HIS A 273 -9.43 -9.26 -9.66
CA HIS A 273 -9.02 -9.55 -11.03
C HIS A 273 -10.21 -9.72 -11.99
N LEU A 274 -11.24 -10.44 -11.59
CA LEU A 274 -12.42 -10.66 -12.42
C LEU A 274 -13.20 -9.36 -12.68
N LEU A 275 -13.28 -8.47 -11.70
CA LEU A 275 -13.86 -7.12 -11.87
C LEU A 275 -13.08 -6.28 -12.90
N LYS A 276 -11.74 -6.30 -12.83
CA LYS A 276 -10.90 -5.65 -13.84
C LYS A 276 -11.15 -6.25 -15.22
N LEU A 277 -11.12 -7.57 -15.35
CA LEU A 277 -11.33 -8.28 -16.61
C LEU A 277 -12.74 -8.05 -17.20
N GLU A 278 -13.75 -7.89 -16.34
CA GLU A 278 -15.12 -7.56 -16.73
C GLU A 278 -15.20 -6.14 -17.30
N THR A 279 -14.55 -5.18 -16.64
CA THR A 279 -14.42 -3.80 -17.13
C THR A 279 -13.71 -3.75 -18.48
N GLU A 280 -12.74 -4.63 -18.70
CA GLU A 280 -12.01 -4.80 -19.96
C GLU A 280 -12.79 -5.61 -21.02
N GLY A 281 -13.99 -6.10 -20.71
CA GLY A 281 -14.82 -6.87 -21.63
C GLY A 281 -14.29 -8.27 -21.92
N ARG A 282 -13.41 -8.83 -21.08
CA ARG A 282 -12.79 -10.16 -21.28
C ARG A 282 -13.56 -11.29 -20.60
N VAL A 283 -14.28 -10.97 -19.52
CA VAL A 283 -15.17 -11.89 -18.81
C VAL A 283 -16.51 -11.22 -18.53
N ARG A 284 -17.50 -12.01 -18.13
CA ARG A 284 -18.79 -11.51 -17.61
C ARG A 284 -19.33 -12.46 -16.55
N ARG A 285 -20.21 -11.93 -15.67
CA ARG A 285 -21.02 -12.77 -14.79
C ARG A 285 -22.12 -13.52 -15.57
N GLN A 286 -22.46 -14.71 -15.11
CA GLN A 286 -23.57 -15.50 -15.65
C GLN A 286 -24.86 -15.22 -14.85
N GLU A 287 -25.90 -14.74 -15.53
CA GLU A 287 -27.24 -14.55 -14.94
C GLU A 287 -27.86 -15.87 -14.45
N PRO A 288 -28.67 -15.89 -13.36
CA PRO A 288 -29.15 -14.74 -12.58
C PRO A 288 -28.24 -14.39 -11.37
N ASP A 289 -27.00 -14.88 -11.34
CA ASP A 289 -26.15 -14.92 -10.13
C ASP A 289 -25.50 -13.56 -9.80
N THR A 290 -26.30 -12.74 -9.11
CA THR A 290 -26.08 -11.72 -8.06
C THR A 290 -24.96 -10.67 -8.14
N ASN A 291 -25.23 -9.51 -7.52
CA ASN A 291 -24.35 -8.33 -7.39
C ASN A 291 -23.00 -8.60 -6.71
N ASP A 292 -22.84 -9.73 -5.99
CA ASP A 292 -21.60 -10.02 -5.28
C ASP A 292 -20.60 -10.73 -6.19
N PRO A 293 -19.47 -10.08 -6.54
CA PRO A 293 -18.47 -10.68 -7.43
C PRO A 293 -17.84 -11.96 -6.88
N VAL A 294 -17.84 -12.16 -5.55
CA VAL A 294 -17.22 -13.32 -4.90
C VAL A 294 -18.04 -14.60 -5.10
N THR A 295 -19.37 -14.46 -5.09
CA THR A 295 -20.30 -15.61 -5.18
C THR A 295 -20.82 -15.83 -6.60
N ALA A 296 -20.67 -14.85 -7.49
CA ALA A 296 -21.05 -14.95 -8.89
C ALA A 296 -20.32 -16.08 -9.66
N GLN A 297 -20.98 -16.54 -10.72
CA GLN A 297 -20.39 -17.41 -11.73
C GLN A 297 -19.83 -16.56 -12.87
N TRP A 298 -18.62 -16.88 -13.30
CA TRP A 298 -17.84 -16.11 -14.27
C TRP A 298 -17.58 -16.94 -15.53
N ILE A 299 -17.71 -16.30 -16.68
CA ILE A 299 -17.43 -16.91 -17.99
C ILE A 299 -16.60 -15.95 -18.84
N LEU A 300 -15.84 -16.50 -19.78
CA LEU A 300 -15.15 -15.72 -20.81
C LEU A 300 -16.17 -15.05 -21.73
N ASN A 301 -15.87 -13.83 -22.17
CA ASN A 301 -16.55 -13.26 -23.32
C ASN A 301 -16.05 -13.93 -24.61
N ALA A 302 -16.99 -14.17 -25.53
CA ALA A 302 -16.72 -14.78 -26.83
C ALA A 302 -16.11 -13.76 -27.80
#